data_AF-A0A075H4M6-F1
#
_entry.id   AF-A0A075H4M6-F1
#
_cell.length_a   1.000
_cell.length_b   1.000
_cell.length_c   1.000
_cell.angle_alpha   90.00
_cell.angle_beta   90.00
_cell.angle_gamma   90.00
#
_symmetry.space_group_name_H-M   'P 1'
#
loop_
_entity.id
_entity.type
_entity.pdbx_description
1 polymer ?
#
loop_
_entity_poly.entity_id
_entity_poly.type
_entity_poly.pdbx_seq_one_letter_code
_entity_poly.pdbx_strand_id
1 'polypeptide(L)'
;MAPDESSETESWPDGTPKRETSYVDGQRHGWETTFHPDGQRATRRRWAHGQPLPPGQQWDPHGQRLAVKPDLARSTCIFCGACVGVCPTNAMFLEYNDRDIWIDENCTDCLLCVRVCPVGALTYPAEPQRNTTRTPA
;
A
#
# COMPACT_ATOMS: atom_id res chain seq x y z
N MET A 1 -25.74 9.98 -21.11
CA MET A 1 -24.98 8.87 -21.70
C MET A 1 -24.43 8.01 -20.56
N ALA A 2 -24.41 6.69 -20.72
CA ALA A 2 -23.67 5.83 -19.79
C ALA A 2 -22.16 5.94 -20.09
N PRO A 3 -21.28 5.86 -19.09
CA PRO A 3 -19.84 5.84 -19.32
C PRO A 3 -19.42 4.62 -20.15
N ASP A 4 -18.39 4.79 -20.98
CA ASP A 4 -17.78 3.69 -21.74
C ASP A 4 -16.81 2.91 -20.84
N GLU A 5 -17.16 1.68 -20.49
CA GLU A 5 -16.34 0.81 -19.65
C GLU A 5 -15.59 -0.22 -20.52
N SER A 6 -14.27 -0.25 -20.42
CA SER A 6 -13.42 -1.20 -21.17
C SER A 6 -12.28 -1.75 -20.32
N SER A 7 -11.78 -2.93 -20.69
CA SER A 7 -10.63 -3.58 -20.04
C SER A 7 -9.64 -4.08 -21.07
N GLU A 8 -8.35 -3.89 -20.80
CA GLU A 8 -7.23 -4.30 -21.65
C GLU A 8 -6.36 -5.32 -20.90
N THR A 9 -6.01 -6.42 -21.57
CA THR A 9 -5.13 -7.47 -21.03
C THR A 9 -3.89 -7.62 -21.92
N GLU A 10 -2.71 -7.42 -21.35
CA GLU A 10 -1.41 -7.74 -21.93
C GLU A 10 -0.96 -9.11 -21.37
N SER A 11 -0.45 -9.99 -22.23
CA SER A 11 -0.01 -11.35 -21.84
C SER A 11 1.47 -11.59 -22.11
N TRP A 12 2.07 -12.53 -21.38
CA TRP A 12 3.40 -13.09 -21.63
C TRP A 12 3.41 -14.01 -22.88
N PRO A 13 4.57 -14.40 -23.42
CA PRO A 13 4.65 -15.27 -24.61
C PRO A 13 3.98 -16.65 -24.46
N ASP A 14 3.84 -17.15 -23.24
CA ASP A 14 3.16 -18.40 -22.91
C ASP A 14 1.62 -18.25 -22.79
N GLY A 15 1.11 -17.03 -22.98
CA GLY A 15 -0.32 -16.70 -22.90
C GLY A 15 -0.81 -16.31 -21.51
N THR A 16 0.02 -16.44 -20.46
CA THR A 16 -0.36 -16.02 -19.10
C THR A 16 -0.55 -14.49 -19.05
N PRO A 17 -1.55 -13.98 -18.29
CA PRO A 17 -1.76 -12.55 -18.19
C PRO A 17 -0.53 -11.92 -17.53
N LYS A 18 -0.04 -10.82 -18.10
CA LYS A 18 1.05 -10.01 -17.58
C LYS A 18 0.52 -8.77 -16.89
N ARG A 19 -0.51 -8.15 -17.47
CA ARG A 19 -1.14 -6.95 -16.94
C ARG A 19 -2.58 -6.82 -17.41
N GLU A 20 -3.45 -6.40 -16.51
CA GLU A 20 -4.84 -6.08 -16.77
C GLU A 20 -5.11 -4.66 -16.32
N THR A 21 -5.71 -3.83 -17.18
CA THR A 21 -6.03 -2.43 -16.89
C THR A 21 -7.47 -2.13 -17.25
N SER A 22 -8.20 -1.48 -16.35
CA SER A 22 -9.58 -1.05 -16.56
C SER A 22 -9.64 0.45 -16.91
N TYR A 23 -10.59 0.82 -17.76
CA TYR A 23 -10.81 2.19 -18.23
C TYR A 23 -12.29 2.58 -18.18
N VAL A 24 -12.53 3.86 -17.93
CA VAL A 24 -13.83 4.53 -18.04
C VAL A 24 -13.64 5.81 -18.84
N ASP A 25 -14.40 5.97 -19.92
CA ASP A 25 -14.30 7.11 -20.86
C ASP A 25 -12.86 7.34 -21.36
N GLY A 26 -12.16 6.25 -21.65
CA GLY A 26 -10.76 6.24 -22.10
C GLY A 26 -9.71 6.56 -21.02
N GLN A 27 -10.11 6.85 -19.78
CA GLN A 27 -9.21 7.07 -18.65
C GLN A 27 -9.07 5.83 -17.79
N ARG A 28 -7.88 5.55 -17.25
CA ARG A 28 -7.71 4.46 -16.28
C ARG A 28 -8.63 4.67 -15.08
N HIS A 29 -9.43 3.65 -14.77
CA HIS A 29 -10.40 3.69 -13.68
C HIS A 29 -10.67 2.28 -13.17
N GLY A 30 -10.81 2.11 -11.86
CA GLY A 30 -11.00 0.80 -11.26
C GLY A 30 -9.67 0.16 -10.87
N TRP A 31 -9.43 -1.08 -11.29
CA TRP A 31 -8.21 -1.81 -10.91
C TRP A 31 -7.26 -1.98 -12.09
N GLU A 32 -5.99 -1.80 -11.79
CA GLU A 32 -4.86 -2.26 -12.61
C GLU A 32 -4.16 -3.36 -11.82
N THR A 33 -3.91 -4.50 -12.46
CA THR A 33 -3.25 -5.65 -11.86
C THR A 33 -2.10 -6.08 -12.76
N THR A 34 -0.93 -6.35 -12.19
CA THR A 34 0.17 -7.02 -12.91
C THR A 34 0.40 -8.38 -12.30
N PHE A 35 0.99 -9.28 -13.08
CA PHE A 35 1.22 -10.66 -12.71
C PHE A 35 2.67 -11.06 -12.99
N HIS A 36 3.18 -11.96 -12.15
CA HIS A 36 4.44 -12.66 -12.35
C HIS A 36 4.30 -13.69 -13.49
N PRO A 37 5.41 -14.20 -14.06
CA PRO A 37 5.34 -15.20 -15.14
C PRO A 37 4.65 -16.51 -14.76
N ASP A 38 4.51 -16.81 -13.47
CA ASP A 38 3.78 -17.97 -12.96
C ASP A 38 2.27 -17.74 -12.84
N GLY A 39 1.79 -16.57 -13.27
CA GLY A 39 0.39 -16.15 -13.19
C GLY A 39 -0.03 -15.62 -11.81
N GLN A 40 0.85 -15.61 -10.81
CA GLN A 40 0.53 -15.01 -9.52
C GLN A 40 0.48 -13.49 -9.66
N ARG A 41 -0.40 -12.86 -8.86
CA ARG A 41 -0.50 -11.40 -8.82
C ARG A 41 0.81 -10.82 -8.30
N ALA A 42 1.38 -9.85 -9.02
CA ALA A 42 2.59 -9.14 -8.64
C ALA A 42 2.26 -7.77 -8.03
N THR A 43 1.38 -7.00 -8.68
CA THR A 43 0.94 -5.71 -8.16
C THR A 43 -0.54 -5.49 -8.42
N ARG A 44 -1.15 -4.63 -7.61
CA ARG A 44 -2.53 -4.17 -7.81
C ARG A 44 -2.66 -2.74 -7.35
N ARG A 45 -3.18 -1.90 -8.24
CA ARG A 45 -3.29 -0.46 -8.02
C ARG A 45 -4.68 -0.01 -8.42
N ARG A 46 -5.32 0.76 -7.54
CA ARG A 46 -6.62 1.35 -7.86
C ARG A 46 -6.40 2.65 -8.61
N TRP A 47 -7.23 2.92 -9.61
CA TRP A 47 -7.23 4.15 -10.40
C TRP A 47 -8.58 4.85 -10.28
N ALA A 48 -8.54 6.18 -10.17
CA ALA A 48 -9.72 7.03 -10.27
C ALA A 48 -9.32 8.31 -11.01
N HIS A 49 -10.11 8.72 -12.01
CA HIS A 49 -9.84 9.91 -12.84
C HIS A 49 -8.41 9.93 -13.42
N GLY A 50 -7.92 8.78 -13.90
CA GLY A 50 -6.58 8.66 -14.46
C GLY A 50 -5.44 8.77 -13.44
N GLN A 51 -5.73 8.81 -12.14
CA GLN A 51 -4.73 8.89 -11.07
C GLN A 51 -4.71 7.62 -10.21
N PRO A 52 -3.53 7.16 -9.78
CA PRO A 52 -3.41 6.02 -8.90
C PRO A 52 -3.76 6.39 -7.45
N LEU A 53 -4.55 5.56 -6.80
CA LEU A 53 -4.92 5.72 -5.39
C LEU A 53 -4.05 4.81 -4.51
N PRO A 54 -3.52 5.33 -3.38
CA PRO A 54 -2.87 4.50 -2.38
C PRO A 54 -3.90 3.73 -1.53
N PRO A 55 -3.50 2.61 -0.92
CA PRO A 55 -2.22 1.93 -1.09
C PRO A 55 -2.17 1.17 -2.43
N GLY A 56 -1.00 1.20 -3.09
CA GLY A 56 -0.67 0.21 -4.11
C GLY A 56 -0.26 -1.09 -3.43
N GLN A 57 -0.83 -2.21 -3.82
CA GLN A 57 -0.55 -3.53 -3.25
C GLN A 57 0.50 -4.26 -4.08
N GLN A 58 1.41 -4.95 -3.41
CA GLN A 58 2.48 -5.74 -4.02
C GLN A 58 2.56 -7.13 -3.38
N TRP A 59 2.99 -8.10 -4.17
CA TRP A 59 3.22 -9.47 -3.75
C TRP A 59 4.52 -9.99 -4.35
N ASP A 60 5.22 -10.80 -3.59
CA ASP A 60 6.39 -11.52 -4.09
C ASP A 60 5.97 -12.69 -5.00
N PRO A 61 6.93 -13.39 -5.67
CA PRO A 61 6.63 -14.56 -6.48
C PRO A 61 6.07 -15.78 -5.72
N HIS A 62 6.01 -15.74 -4.39
CA HIS A 62 5.41 -16.78 -3.55
C HIS A 62 3.99 -16.39 -3.10
N GLY A 63 3.47 -15.25 -3.55
CA GLY A 63 2.15 -14.76 -3.22
C GLY A 63 2.08 -14.11 -1.83
N GLN A 64 3.22 -13.86 -1.18
CA GLN A 64 3.25 -13.13 0.09
C GLN A 64 3.08 -11.64 -0.17
N ARG A 65 2.14 -11.01 0.54
CA ARG A 65 1.88 -9.58 0.42
C ARG A 65 3.02 -8.78 1.06
N LEU A 66 3.55 -7.82 0.31
CA LEU A 66 4.59 -6.89 0.75
C LEU A 66 3.92 -5.58 1.16
N ALA A 67 3.43 -5.51 2.40
CA ALA A 67 2.77 -4.32 2.92
C ALA A 67 3.76 -3.16 3.06
N VAL A 68 3.36 -1.99 2.58
CA VAL A 68 4.15 -0.76 2.69
C VAL A 68 3.81 -0.06 4.00
N LYS A 69 4.79 0.01 4.90
CA LYS A 69 4.66 0.69 6.18
C LYS A 69 4.76 2.21 5.99
N PRO A 70 4.00 3.01 6.75
CA PRO A 70 4.10 4.47 6.66
C PRO A 70 5.43 4.98 7.19
N ASP A 71 5.90 6.10 6.64
CA ASP A 71 7.08 6.81 7.11
C ASP A 71 6.70 7.72 8.30
N LEU A 72 7.54 7.73 9.33
CA LEU A 72 7.36 8.54 10.54
C LEU A 72 8.33 9.73 10.59
N ALA A 73 7.79 10.94 10.50
CA ALA A 73 8.51 12.18 10.79
C ALA A 73 8.65 12.38 12.30
N ARG A 74 9.76 11.90 12.88
CA ARG A 74 10.01 11.95 14.34
C ARG A 74 10.02 13.35 14.93
N SER A 75 10.46 14.35 14.16
CA SER A 75 10.44 15.76 14.57
C SER A 75 9.02 16.35 14.66
N THR A 76 8.05 15.75 13.99
CA THR A 76 6.64 16.19 13.99
C THR A 76 5.78 15.36 14.94
N CYS A 77 6.17 14.11 15.22
CA CYS A 77 5.42 13.22 16.09
C CYS A 77 5.34 13.75 17.53
N ILE A 78 4.12 13.84 18.07
CA ILE A 78 3.86 14.22 19.46
C ILE A 78 3.60 13.02 20.38
N PHE A 79 3.81 11.79 19.89
CA PHE A 79 3.66 10.55 20.65
C PHE A 79 2.29 10.37 21.34
N CYS A 80 1.22 10.86 20.71
CA CYS A 80 -0.15 10.79 21.28
C CYS A 80 -0.78 9.38 21.25
N GLY A 81 -0.19 8.41 20.54
CA GLY A 81 -0.71 7.05 20.45
C GLY A 81 -1.97 6.86 19.59
N ALA A 82 -2.51 7.90 18.94
CA ALA A 82 -3.71 7.77 18.10
C ALA A 82 -3.57 6.71 16.98
N CYS A 83 -2.38 6.63 16.37
CA CYS A 83 -2.06 5.63 15.34
C CYS A 83 -2.07 4.19 15.88
N VAL A 84 -1.59 4.00 17.11
CA VAL A 84 -1.63 2.70 17.81
C VAL A 84 -3.08 2.32 18.09
N GLY A 85 -3.86 3.24 18.67
CA GLY A 85 -5.26 2.97 19.03
C GLY A 85 -6.19 2.71 17.84
N VAL A 86 -5.90 3.25 16.65
CA VAL A 86 -6.72 3.03 15.44
C VAL A 86 -6.31 1.78 14.64
N CYS A 87 -5.18 1.15 14.98
CA CYS A 87 -4.63 0.07 14.16
C CYS A 87 -5.49 -1.21 14.30
N PRO A 88 -6.19 -1.66 13.24
CA PRO A 88 -7.13 -2.77 13.34
C PRO A 88 -6.44 -4.13 13.55
N THR A 89 -5.16 -4.23 13.21
CA THR A 89 -4.36 -5.44 13.38
C THR A 89 -3.39 -5.36 14.55
N ASN A 90 -3.45 -4.29 15.36
CA ASN A 90 -2.52 -4.03 16.46
C ASN A 90 -1.03 -4.06 16.05
N ALA A 91 -0.74 -3.72 14.80
CA ALA A 91 0.61 -3.78 14.22
C ALA A 91 1.54 -2.63 14.67
N MET A 92 1.03 -1.66 15.45
CA MET A 92 1.77 -0.45 15.81
C MET A 92 2.00 -0.39 17.32
N PHE A 93 3.21 -0.02 17.72
CA PHE A 93 3.63 0.02 19.12
C PHE A 93 4.33 1.35 19.40
N LEU A 94 3.98 1.99 20.51
CA LEU A 94 4.56 3.25 20.93
C LEU A 94 5.65 3.00 21.98
N GLU A 95 6.89 3.38 21.68
CA GLU A 95 8.00 3.32 22.63
C GLU A 95 8.28 4.73 23.17
N TYR A 96 7.94 4.95 24.44
CA TYR A 96 8.07 6.26 25.07
C TYR A 96 9.52 6.64 25.34
N ASN A 97 10.39 5.69 25.63
CA ASN A 97 11.78 5.98 26.01
C ASN A 97 12.61 6.43 24.81
N ASP A 98 12.52 5.68 23.70
CA ASP A 98 13.25 5.95 22.45
C ASP A 98 12.56 7.01 21.59
N ARG A 99 11.38 7.52 22.02
CA ARG A 99 10.52 8.41 21.24
C ARG A 99 10.34 7.85 19.83
N ASP A 100 9.82 6.64 19.75
CA ASP A 100 9.63 5.94 18.48
C ASP A 100 8.28 5.23 18.37
N ILE A 101 7.90 4.90 17.15
CA ILE A 101 6.78 4.02 16.84
C ILE A 101 7.31 2.86 16.00
N TRP A 102 7.09 1.65 16.51
CA TRP A 102 7.43 0.41 15.83
C TRP A 102 6.21 -0.13 15.07
N ILE A 103 6.44 -0.66 13.88
CA ILE A 103 5.39 -1.24 13.03
C ILE A 103 5.83 -2.64 12.60
N ASP A 104 5.08 -3.66 12.97
CA ASP A 104 5.39 -5.07 12.71
C ASP A 104 4.89 -5.54 11.32
N GLU A 105 5.07 -6.82 11.03
CA GLU A 105 4.62 -7.50 9.81
C GLU A 105 3.10 -7.67 9.69
N ASN A 106 2.32 -7.49 10.76
CA ASN A 106 0.86 -7.53 10.72
C ASN A 106 0.25 -6.25 10.13
N CYS A 107 1.07 -5.26 9.77
CA CYS A 107 0.63 -4.08 9.06
C CYS A 107 0.02 -4.45 7.70
N THR A 108 -1.21 -4.01 7.46
CA THR A 108 -1.95 -4.30 6.22
C THR A 108 -2.00 -3.11 5.26
N ASP A 109 -1.18 -2.09 5.50
CA ASP A 109 -1.13 -0.81 4.75
C ASP A 109 -2.48 -0.07 4.62
N CYS A 110 -3.44 -0.29 5.54
CA CYS A 110 -4.79 0.28 5.48
C CYS A 110 -4.89 1.82 5.62
N LEU A 111 -3.77 2.49 5.94
CA LEU A 111 -3.61 3.95 6.06
C LEU A 111 -4.52 4.64 7.10
N LEU A 112 -5.11 3.90 8.04
CA LEU A 112 -5.87 4.51 9.14
C LEU A 112 -4.98 5.37 10.04
N CYS A 113 -3.76 4.91 10.32
CA CYS A 113 -2.78 5.64 11.12
C CYS A 113 -2.36 6.97 10.50
N VAL A 114 -2.21 7.02 9.17
CA VAL A 114 -1.94 8.24 8.40
C VAL A 114 -3.12 9.20 8.53
N ARG A 115 -4.35 8.70 8.33
CA ARG A 115 -5.57 9.52 8.39
C ARG A 115 -5.87 10.09 9.77
N VAL A 116 -5.59 9.35 10.85
CA VAL A 116 -5.92 9.78 12.21
C VAL A 116 -4.85 10.70 12.83
N CYS A 117 -3.66 10.79 12.24
CA CYS A 117 -2.55 11.51 12.85
C CYS A 117 -2.85 13.02 12.91
N PRO A 118 -3.04 13.61 14.11
CA PRO A 118 -3.50 14.99 14.24
C PRO A 118 -2.46 16.03 13.80
N VAL A 119 -1.18 15.61 13.74
CA VAL A 119 -0.04 16.45 13.37
C VAL A 119 0.56 16.08 12.02
N GLY A 120 -0.03 15.11 11.30
CA GLY A 120 0.46 14.68 9.99
C GLY A 120 1.87 14.07 10.00
N ALA A 121 2.30 13.46 11.11
CA ALA A 121 3.64 12.88 11.25
C ALA A 121 3.83 11.53 10.52
N LEU A 122 2.76 10.92 10.02
CA LEU A 122 2.79 9.66 9.27
C LEU A 122 2.40 9.89 7.82
N THR A 123 3.20 9.40 6.88
CA THR A 123 2.93 9.52 5.43
C THR A 123 3.05 8.18 4.72
N TYR A 124 2.28 7.95 3.66
CA TYR A 124 2.44 6.75 2.83
C TYR A 124 3.55 6.99 1.81
N PRO A 125 4.66 6.23 1.85
CA PRO A 125 5.75 6.44 0.91
C PRO A 125 5.36 6.02 -0.51
N ALA A 126 5.94 6.71 -1.50
CA ALA A 126 5.76 6.37 -2.91
C ALA A 126 6.39 5.01 -3.27
N GLU A 127 7.40 4.58 -2.51
CA GLU A 127 8.15 3.34 -2.71
C GLU A 127 8.14 2.48 -1.43
N PRO A 128 8.06 1.14 -1.53
CA PRO A 128 8.17 0.25 -0.38
C PRO A 128 9.53 0.41 0.31
N GLN A 129 9.54 1.01 1.51
CA GLN A 129 10.74 1.10 2.33
C GLN A 129 11.03 -0.29 2.92
N ARG A 130 12.20 -0.88 2.62
CA ARG A 130 12.61 -2.19 3.19
C ARG A 130 12.78 -2.14 4.72
N ASN A 131 12.98 -0.96 5.32
CA ASN A 131 13.51 -0.80 6.69
C ASN A 131 12.80 0.28 7.52
N THR A 132 11.51 0.15 7.84
CA THR A 132 10.90 0.96 8.93
C THR A 132 10.73 0.22 10.24
N THR A 133 11.29 -0.98 10.33
CA THR A 133 11.28 -1.82 11.52
C THR A 133 12.73 -2.12 11.84
N ARG A 134 13.25 -1.58 12.96
CA ARG A 134 14.48 -2.10 13.55
C ARG A 134 14.36 -3.63 13.53
N THR A 135 15.29 -4.31 12.87
CA THR A 135 15.53 -5.74 13.14
C THR A 135 15.77 -5.82 14.65
N PRO A 136 15.08 -6.69 15.40
CA PRO A 136 15.50 -6.96 16.77
C PRO A 136 16.95 -7.46 16.70
N ALA A 137 17.82 -6.85 17.51
CA ALA A 137 19.17 -7.35 17.71
C ALA A 137 19.13 -8.76 18.31
#